data_AF-A0A950TYW0-F1
#
_entry.id   AF-A0A950TYW0-F1
#
_cell.length_a   1.000
_cell.length_b   1.000
_cell.length_c   1.000
_cell.angle_alpha   90.00
_cell.angle_beta   90.00
_cell.angle_gamma   90.00
#
_symmetry.space_group_name_H-M   'P 1'
#
loop_
_entity.id
_entity.type
_entity.pdbx_description
1 polymer ?
#
loop_
_entity_poly.entity_id
_entity_poly.type
_entity_poly.pdbx_seq_one_letter_code
_entity_poly.pdbx_strand_id
1 'polypeptide(L)'
;MPSDDPALIPGAQVNGAASQPAFPPNRTGAPRAILLTSHPRRTTGKTIPLHWGAATPSERGPVVATLHDPDSRNAIGAHAGSYSIYRALAIAAGQLSANHRPDLTNTTPAERIGPFPQWGDPARIVSLDPWGHMAPELFAAHIAAGVDIRPTMAVTRARINMPEIVQAVRAGRLQPDGAVLTDASDVRVTKIAIEPVWFLPGVARRFGISTTDLRRCLFEQTGGMFPELVTRPDLDVFLPPIGGMSVYLFGDPAKLGRAETRIACRVHDECN
;
A
#
# COMPACT_ATOMS: atom_id res chain seq x y z
N MET A 1 47.50 36.99 -32.87
CA MET A 1 48.69 36.17 -32.55
C MET A 1 48.93 36.26 -31.06
N PRO A 2 48.72 35.20 -30.27
CA PRO A 2 47.89 34.00 -30.47
C PRO A 2 46.67 34.02 -29.50
N SER A 3 45.43 33.71 -29.86
CA SER A 3 44.83 32.38 -30.14
C SER A 3 45.17 31.32 -29.08
N ASP A 4 44.18 30.83 -28.34
CA ASP A 4 43.79 29.42 -28.43
C ASP A 4 42.50 29.12 -27.65
N ASP A 5 41.69 28.30 -28.34
CA ASP A 5 40.34 27.81 -28.09
C ASP A 5 40.21 26.91 -26.83
N PRO A 6 38.97 26.66 -26.36
CA PRO A 6 38.70 25.82 -25.22
C PRO A 6 38.92 24.34 -25.58
N ALA A 7 39.85 23.69 -24.88
CA ALA A 7 40.07 22.26 -25.02
C ALA A 7 38.90 21.46 -24.42
N LEU A 8 38.19 20.77 -25.32
CA LEU A 8 37.26 19.68 -25.07
C LEU A 8 37.82 18.66 -24.07
N ILE A 9 37.06 18.35 -23.02
CA ILE A 9 37.27 17.15 -22.21
C ILE A 9 36.79 15.95 -23.05
N PRO A 10 37.64 14.93 -23.31
CA PRO A 10 37.25 13.75 -24.07
C PRO A 10 36.22 12.91 -23.31
N GLY A 11 35.30 12.31 -24.06
CA GLY A 11 34.16 11.56 -23.56
C GLY A 11 34.51 10.52 -22.49
N ALA A 12 33.88 10.68 -21.32
CA ALA A 12 33.68 9.58 -20.40
C ALA A 12 32.56 8.70 -20.95
N GLN A 13 32.96 7.58 -21.56
CA GLN A 13 32.08 6.49 -21.91
C GLN A 13 31.25 6.09 -20.68
N VAL A 14 29.93 6.05 -20.87
CA VAL A 14 28.97 5.47 -19.93
C VAL A 14 29.16 3.96 -19.97
N ASN A 15 30.16 3.45 -19.25
CA ASN A 15 30.42 2.03 -19.13
C ASN A 15 29.75 1.47 -17.87
N GLY A 16 28.87 0.50 -18.12
CA GLY A 16 28.63 -0.60 -17.19
C GLY A 16 27.57 -0.34 -16.13
N ALA A 17 26.34 -0.76 -16.42
CA ALA A 17 25.42 -1.17 -15.39
C ALA A 17 26.13 -2.18 -14.48
N ALA A 18 26.46 -1.77 -13.26
CA ALA A 18 26.91 -2.69 -12.23
C ALA A 18 25.74 -3.62 -11.91
N SER A 19 25.77 -4.81 -12.50
CA SER A 19 24.87 -5.91 -12.21
C SER A 19 24.98 -6.22 -10.71
N GLN A 20 23.90 -5.98 -9.96
CA GLN A 20 23.77 -6.52 -8.62
C GLN A 20 23.96 -8.05 -8.68
N PRO A 21 24.65 -8.67 -7.71
CA PRO A 21 24.80 -10.11 -7.69
C PRO A 21 23.41 -10.73 -7.59
N ALA A 22 23.02 -11.49 -8.62
CA ALA A 22 21.80 -12.28 -8.60
C ALA A 22 21.87 -13.25 -7.41
N PHE A 23 20.83 -13.25 -6.57
CA PHE A 23 20.68 -14.29 -5.56
C PHE A 23 20.72 -15.66 -6.25
N PRO A 24 21.50 -16.63 -5.75
CA PRO A 24 21.57 -17.95 -6.37
C PRO A 24 20.16 -18.55 -6.41
N PRO A 25 19.72 -19.14 -7.54
CA PRO A 25 18.42 -19.78 -7.62
C PRO A 25 18.34 -20.89 -6.59
N ASN A 26 17.28 -20.88 -5.78
CA ASN A 26 17.09 -21.86 -4.73
C ASN A 26 16.75 -23.22 -5.37
N ARG A 27 17.74 -24.13 -5.38
CA ARG A 27 17.69 -25.60 -5.58
C ARG A 27 16.64 -26.16 -6.58
N THR A 28 17.13 -26.66 -7.71
CA THR A 28 16.44 -27.54 -8.68
C THR A 28 16.16 -28.95 -8.10
N GLY A 29 15.27 -29.05 -7.13
CA GLY A 29 14.77 -30.32 -6.58
C GLY A 29 13.25 -30.39 -6.65
N ALA A 30 12.69 -31.60 -6.82
CA ALA A 30 11.25 -31.82 -6.79
C ALA A 30 10.63 -31.19 -5.52
N PRO A 31 9.48 -30.50 -5.62
CA PRO A 31 8.91 -29.77 -4.49
C PRO A 31 8.60 -30.75 -3.35
N ARG A 32 9.27 -30.59 -2.19
CA ARG A 32 8.91 -31.33 -0.98
C ARG A 32 7.46 -31.02 -0.61
N ALA A 33 6.72 -32.06 -0.24
CA ALA A 33 5.35 -31.93 0.26
C ALA A 33 5.30 -30.95 1.43
N ILE A 34 4.39 -29.97 1.34
CA ILE A 34 4.13 -29.03 2.42
C ILE A 34 3.24 -29.74 3.44
N LEU A 35 3.71 -29.86 4.68
CA LEU A 35 2.90 -30.35 5.79
C LEU A 35 1.91 -29.25 6.17
N LEU A 36 0.69 -29.37 5.66
CA LEU A 36 -0.44 -28.56 6.12
C LEU A 36 -0.97 -29.17 7.41
N THR A 37 -1.17 -28.36 8.44
CA THR A 37 -2.11 -28.74 9.50
C THR A 37 -3.48 -28.92 8.86
N SER A 38 -4.24 -29.90 9.31
CA SER A 38 -5.53 -30.25 8.71
C SER A 38 -6.49 -29.05 8.78
N HIS A 39 -6.72 -28.40 7.64
CA HIS A 39 -7.69 -27.33 7.49
C HIS A 39 -8.95 -27.87 6.80
N PRO A 40 -10.15 -27.52 7.27
CA PRO A 40 -11.37 -27.85 6.55
C PRO A 40 -11.34 -27.23 5.15
N ARG A 41 -11.71 -28.02 4.13
CA ARG A 41 -11.79 -27.57 2.74
C ARG A 41 -12.92 -26.54 2.63
N ARG A 42 -12.59 -25.30 2.29
CA ARG A 42 -13.56 -24.20 2.17
C ARG A 42 -14.17 -24.16 0.78
N THR A 43 -15.47 -23.93 0.68
CA THR A 43 -16.21 -23.85 -0.59
C THR A 43 -16.04 -22.48 -1.25
N THR A 44 -15.63 -22.47 -2.51
CA THR A 44 -15.54 -21.29 -3.39
C THR A 44 -16.93 -20.99 -3.97
N GLY A 45 -17.66 -20.01 -3.44
CA GLY A 45 -19.00 -19.71 -3.98
C GLY A 45 -19.65 -18.38 -3.59
N LYS A 46 -19.11 -17.61 -2.65
CA LYS A 46 -19.71 -16.35 -2.16
C LYS A 46 -18.80 -15.12 -2.25
N THR A 47 -17.65 -15.23 -2.89
CA THR A 47 -16.64 -14.16 -2.93
C THR A 47 -16.97 -13.13 -4.00
N ILE A 48 -16.93 -11.84 -3.63
CA ILE A 48 -17.01 -10.76 -4.61
C ILE A 48 -15.74 -10.79 -5.46
N PRO A 49 -15.84 -10.85 -6.81
CA PRO A 49 -14.67 -10.83 -7.68
C PRO A 49 -13.78 -9.60 -7.45
N LEU A 50 -12.47 -9.80 -7.53
CA LEU A 50 -11.47 -8.74 -7.45
C LEU A 50 -10.58 -8.79 -8.69
N HIS A 51 -10.75 -7.83 -9.59
CA HIS A 51 -10.00 -7.71 -10.83
C HIS A 51 -8.91 -6.64 -10.68
N TRP A 52 -7.71 -7.06 -10.25
CA TRP A 52 -6.60 -6.13 -10.02
C TRP A 52 -6.23 -5.37 -11.31
N GLY A 53 -6.03 -4.06 -11.19
CA GLY A 53 -5.73 -3.20 -12.34
C GLY A 53 -6.93 -2.89 -13.24
N ALA A 54 -8.17 -3.20 -12.86
CA ALA A 54 -9.33 -2.66 -13.60
C ALA A 54 -9.42 -1.13 -13.44
N ALA A 55 -9.80 -0.44 -14.52
CA ALA A 55 -9.78 1.02 -14.61
C ALA A 55 -10.86 1.69 -13.75
N THR A 56 -11.98 1.02 -13.53
CA THR A 56 -13.09 1.53 -12.72
C THR A 56 -13.22 0.74 -11.42
N PRO A 57 -13.71 1.37 -10.33
CA PRO A 57 -13.86 0.68 -9.05
C PRO A 57 -14.94 -0.41 -9.10
N SER A 58 -15.97 -0.23 -9.93
CA SER A 58 -17.05 -1.22 -10.12
C SER A 58 -16.56 -2.49 -10.82
N GLU A 59 -15.73 -2.36 -11.86
CA GLU A 59 -15.11 -3.51 -12.52
C GLU A 59 -14.03 -4.15 -11.65
N ARG A 60 -13.30 -3.34 -10.87
CA ARG A 60 -12.25 -3.83 -9.97
C ARG A 60 -12.82 -4.67 -8.84
N GLY A 61 -13.89 -4.19 -8.20
CA GLY A 61 -14.38 -4.74 -6.95
C GLY A 61 -13.58 -4.29 -5.71
N PRO A 62 -14.14 -4.50 -4.51
CA PRO A 62 -13.50 -4.16 -3.23
C PRO A 62 -12.48 -5.22 -2.81
N VAL A 63 -11.50 -4.79 -2.01
CA VAL A 63 -10.68 -5.72 -1.22
C VAL A 63 -11.48 -6.12 0.02
N VAL A 64 -11.67 -7.43 0.22
CA VAL A 64 -12.43 -8.01 1.33
C VAL A 64 -11.53 -9.00 2.04
N ALA A 65 -10.94 -8.57 3.17
CA ALA A 65 -10.11 -9.38 4.05
C ALA A 65 -10.83 -9.63 5.39
N THR A 66 -12.10 -10.05 5.33
CA THR A 66 -12.94 -10.21 6.52
C THR A 66 -12.56 -11.43 7.36
N LEU A 67 -12.71 -11.29 8.68
CA LEU A 67 -12.58 -12.36 9.66
C LEU A 67 -13.94 -12.93 10.11
N HIS A 68 -15.05 -12.28 9.76
CA HIS A 68 -16.39 -12.67 10.21
C HIS A 68 -17.01 -13.77 9.34
N ASP A 69 -16.91 -13.61 8.01
CA ASP A 69 -17.32 -14.60 7.02
C ASP A 69 -16.14 -14.90 6.09
N PRO A 70 -15.21 -15.78 6.50
CA PRO A 70 -14.01 -15.94 5.72
C PRO A 70 -14.18 -16.80 4.45
N ASP A 71 -15.41 -17.25 4.14
CA ASP A 71 -15.77 -17.82 2.83
C ASP A 71 -16.14 -16.72 1.81
N SER A 72 -16.46 -15.52 2.27
CA SER A 72 -16.75 -14.35 1.43
C SER A 72 -15.52 -13.52 1.06
N ARG A 73 -14.36 -13.76 1.70
CA ARG A 73 -13.13 -12.98 1.48
C ARG A 73 -12.52 -13.24 0.10
N ASN A 74 -11.97 -12.20 -0.50
CA ASN A 74 -11.22 -12.24 -1.77
C ASN A 74 -9.73 -11.86 -1.61
N ALA A 75 -9.28 -11.68 -0.36
CA ALA A 75 -7.89 -11.44 -0.03
C ALA A 75 -7.43 -12.30 1.17
N ILE A 76 -6.12 -12.57 1.21
CA ILE A 76 -5.43 -13.26 2.31
C ILE A 76 -5.06 -12.25 3.39
N GLY A 77 -5.06 -12.68 4.65
CA GLY A 77 -4.75 -11.82 5.80
C GLY A 77 -6.00 -11.16 6.37
N ALA A 78 -5.82 -9.98 6.96
CA ALA A 78 -6.87 -9.19 7.58
C ALA A 78 -6.60 -7.70 7.38
N HIS A 79 -7.66 -6.89 7.35
CA HIS A 79 -7.52 -5.43 7.46
C HIS A 79 -6.90 -5.03 8.80
N ALA A 80 -6.15 -3.92 8.79
CA ALA A 80 -5.29 -3.48 9.88
C ALA A 80 -4.30 -4.57 10.32
N GLY A 81 -3.64 -5.22 9.36
CA GLY A 81 -2.78 -6.40 9.58
C GLY A 81 -1.71 -6.20 10.67
N SER A 82 -1.03 -5.04 10.69
CA SER A 82 -0.02 -4.70 11.70
C SER A 82 -0.57 -4.65 13.14
N TYR A 83 -1.88 -4.39 13.29
CA TYR A 83 -2.56 -4.33 14.59
C TYR A 83 -3.37 -5.60 14.90
N SER A 84 -3.28 -6.62 14.05
CA SER A 84 -4.13 -7.82 14.13
C SER A 84 -3.92 -8.62 15.43
N ILE A 85 -2.69 -8.64 15.95
CA ILE A 85 -2.36 -9.26 17.24
C ILE A 85 -3.01 -8.51 18.40
N TYR A 86 -2.95 -7.17 18.42
CA TYR A 86 -3.62 -6.37 19.46
C TYR A 86 -5.14 -6.56 19.42
N ARG A 87 -5.72 -6.65 18.22
CA ARG A 87 -7.14 -6.99 18.04
C ARG A 87 -7.46 -8.36 18.63
N ALA A 88 -6.64 -9.36 18.35
CA ALA A 88 -6.83 -10.72 18.89
C ALA A 88 -6.78 -10.73 20.42
N LEU A 89 -5.83 -10.02 21.03
CA LEU A 89 -5.73 -9.86 22.48
C LEU A 89 -6.95 -9.15 23.08
N ALA A 90 -7.43 -8.07 22.44
CA ALA A 90 -8.62 -7.35 22.90
C ALA A 90 -9.88 -8.24 22.88
N ILE A 91 -10.02 -9.10 21.86
CA ILE A 91 -11.12 -10.08 21.78
C ILE A 91 -10.98 -11.14 22.86
N ALA A 92 -9.78 -11.71 23.02
CA ALA A 92 -9.52 -12.73 24.05
C ALA A 92 -9.76 -12.19 25.46
N ALA A 93 -9.45 -10.92 25.72
CA ALA A 93 -9.72 -10.22 26.97
C ALA A 93 -11.19 -9.77 27.14
N GLY A 94 -12.07 -10.04 26.17
CA GLY A 94 -13.48 -9.63 26.19
C GLY A 94 -13.70 -8.12 26.04
N GLN A 95 -12.68 -7.34 25.69
CA GLN A 95 -12.74 -5.88 25.51
C GLN A 95 -13.21 -5.48 24.11
N LEU A 96 -13.22 -6.41 23.17
CA LEU A 96 -13.72 -6.20 21.81
C LEU A 96 -14.54 -7.40 21.35
N SER A 97 -15.71 -7.14 20.73
CA SER A 97 -16.48 -8.20 20.11
C SER A 97 -15.75 -8.77 18.89
N ALA A 98 -15.69 -10.09 18.76
CA ALA A 98 -15.17 -10.74 17.56
C ALA A 98 -15.94 -10.32 16.29
N ASN A 99 -17.21 -9.93 16.45
CA ASN A 99 -18.13 -9.43 15.43
C ASN A 99 -18.19 -7.90 15.33
N HIS A 100 -17.26 -7.19 15.97
CA HIS A 100 -17.21 -5.73 15.91
C HIS A 100 -17.03 -5.24 14.47
N ARG A 101 -17.97 -4.40 14.03
CA ARG A 101 -17.93 -3.67 12.76
C ARG A 101 -17.52 -2.22 13.04
N PRO A 102 -16.47 -1.71 12.39
CA PRO A 102 -16.10 -0.30 12.50
C PRO A 102 -17.25 0.59 12.03
N ASP A 103 -17.49 1.68 12.75
CA ASP A 103 -18.33 2.78 12.26
C ASP A 103 -17.48 3.67 11.35
N LEU A 104 -17.88 3.76 10.08
CA LEU A 104 -17.21 4.55 9.06
C LEU A 104 -17.95 5.88 8.80
N THR A 105 -18.93 6.23 9.62
CA THR A 105 -19.63 7.52 9.54
C THR A 105 -18.63 8.67 9.73
N ASN A 106 -18.70 9.70 8.89
CA ASN A 106 -17.79 10.85 8.88
C ASN A 106 -16.30 10.50 8.71
N THR A 107 -15.99 9.36 8.09
CA THR A 107 -14.61 8.96 7.75
C THR A 107 -14.24 9.25 6.29
N THR A 108 -15.02 10.10 5.61
CA THR A 108 -14.71 10.53 4.23
C THR A 108 -13.34 11.19 4.18
N PRO A 109 -12.55 10.94 3.13
CA PRO A 109 -11.20 11.47 3.04
C PRO A 109 -11.24 13.01 2.92
N ALA A 110 -10.29 13.68 3.57
CA ALA A 110 -10.21 15.14 3.52
C ALA A 110 -9.89 15.67 2.10
N GLU A 111 -9.28 14.85 1.27
CA GLU A 111 -9.00 15.09 -0.15
C GLU A 111 -9.19 13.79 -0.93
N ARG A 112 -9.76 13.86 -2.13
CA ARG A 112 -9.82 12.73 -3.06
C ARG A 112 -8.53 12.67 -3.86
N ILE A 113 -7.91 11.51 -3.93
CA ILE A 113 -6.71 11.28 -4.71
C ILE A 113 -7.11 10.52 -5.99
N GLY A 114 -6.70 11.02 -7.16
CA GLY A 114 -6.98 10.38 -8.44
C GLY A 114 -8.48 10.36 -8.81
N PRO A 115 -8.91 9.38 -9.64
CA PRO A 115 -8.11 8.29 -10.20
C PRO A 115 -7.06 8.77 -11.20
N PHE A 116 -5.99 8.00 -11.36
CA PHE A 116 -4.95 8.24 -12.37
C PHE A 116 -4.86 7.07 -13.36
N PRO A 117 -4.49 7.29 -14.64
CA PRO A 117 -4.44 6.22 -15.64
C PRO A 117 -3.58 5.01 -15.24
N GLN A 118 -2.53 5.20 -14.44
CA GLN A 118 -1.63 4.14 -13.99
C GLN A 118 -2.31 3.15 -13.02
N TRP A 119 -3.48 3.48 -12.47
CA TRP A 119 -4.24 2.58 -11.59
C TRP A 119 -4.88 1.43 -12.37
N GLY A 120 -5.12 1.64 -13.67
CA GLY A 120 -5.62 0.63 -14.60
C GLY A 120 -4.54 -0.30 -15.17
N ASP A 121 -3.30 -0.20 -14.69
CA ASP A 121 -2.20 -1.07 -15.11
C ASP A 121 -1.78 -1.97 -13.93
N PRO A 122 -2.07 -3.29 -13.98
CA PRO A 122 -1.78 -4.21 -12.88
C PRO A 122 -0.29 -4.38 -12.59
N ALA A 123 0.61 -3.93 -13.48
CA ALA A 123 2.05 -4.00 -13.28
C ALA A 123 2.62 -2.75 -12.56
N ARG A 124 1.88 -1.63 -12.51
CA ARG A 124 2.36 -0.35 -11.95
C ARG A 124 2.29 -0.32 -10.43
N ILE A 125 1.12 -0.64 -9.89
CA ILE A 125 0.82 -0.58 -8.46
C ILE A 125 0.52 -2.01 -7.98
N VAL A 126 1.43 -2.55 -7.17
CA VAL A 126 1.38 -3.97 -6.75
C VAL A 126 1.43 -4.17 -5.24
N SER A 127 1.62 -3.11 -4.45
CA SER A 127 1.86 -3.17 -3.00
C SER A 127 0.92 -2.29 -2.17
N LEU A 128 -0.04 -1.61 -2.79
CA LEU A 128 -1.10 -0.84 -2.14
C LEU A 128 -2.39 -0.89 -2.97
N ASP A 129 -3.53 -0.63 -2.33
CA ASP A 129 -4.81 -0.44 -3.02
C ASP A 129 -5.02 1.05 -3.33
N PRO A 130 -4.98 1.48 -4.60
CA PRO A 130 -5.15 2.89 -4.95
C PRO A 130 -6.56 3.43 -4.65
N TRP A 131 -7.58 2.57 -4.61
CA TRP A 131 -8.96 2.94 -4.29
C TRP A 131 -9.24 2.93 -2.78
N GLY A 132 -8.26 2.53 -1.97
CA GLY A 132 -8.42 2.24 -0.54
C GLY A 132 -9.01 3.37 0.30
N HIS A 133 -8.74 4.63 -0.06
CA HIS A 133 -9.26 5.80 0.67
C HIS A 133 -10.72 6.13 0.35
N MET A 134 -11.25 5.60 -0.76
CA MET A 134 -12.62 5.83 -1.22
C MET A 134 -13.52 4.60 -1.02
N ALA A 135 -12.97 3.47 -0.57
CA ALA A 135 -13.69 2.20 -0.47
C ALA A 135 -15.04 2.28 0.26
N PRO A 136 -15.19 3.00 1.39
CA PRO A 136 -16.47 3.11 2.08
C PRO A 136 -17.58 3.77 1.24
N GLU A 137 -17.22 4.74 0.41
CA GLU A 137 -18.16 5.44 -0.48
C GLU A 137 -18.43 4.62 -1.75
N LEU A 138 -17.38 4.14 -2.41
CA LEU A 138 -17.48 3.42 -3.68
C LEU A 138 -18.25 2.10 -3.55
N PHE A 139 -18.17 1.47 -2.38
CA PHE A 139 -18.79 0.18 -2.12
C PHE A 139 -19.87 0.25 -1.03
N ALA A 140 -20.46 1.43 -0.80
CA ALA A 140 -21.48 1.66 0.21
C ALA A 140 -22.66 0.66 0.12
N ALA A 141 -23.08 0.30 -1.10
CA ALA A 141 -24.14 -0.70 -1.31
C ALA A 141 -23.75 -2.10 -0.82
N HIS A 142 -22.50 -2.52 -1.02
CA HIS A 142 -21.99 -3.80 -0.52
C HIS A 142 -21.86 -3.78 1.01
N ILE A 143 -21.42 -2.66 1.57
CA ILE A 143 -21.34 -2.45 3.03
C ILE A 143 -22.74 -2.51 3.65
N ALA A 144 -23.72 -1.85 3.05
CA ALA A 144 -25.12 -1.92 3.47
C ALA A 144 -25.70 -3.33 3.38
N ALA A 145 -25.26 -4.13 2.39
CA ALA A 145 -25.58 -5.56 2.28
C ALA A 145 -24.84 -6.45 3.30
N GLY A 146 -24.00 -5.87 4.17
CA GLY A 146 -23.34 -6.56 5.28
C GLY A 146 -21.94 -7.08 4.96
N VAL A 147 -21.36 -6.72 3.81
CA VAL A 147 -19.98 -7.07 3.44
C VAL A 147 -19.01 -6.20 4.24
N ASP A 148 -18.04 -6.84 4.88
CA ASP A 148 -17.01 -6.18 5.69
C ASP A 148 -15.90 -5.61 4.80
N ILE A 149 -16.17 -4.45 4.20
CA ILE A 149 -15.23 -3.67 3.39
C ILE A 149 -14.72 -2.51 4.24
N ARG A 150 -13.40 -2.36 4.30
CA ARG A 150 -12.74 -1.33 5.11
C ARG A 150 -11.77 -0.51 4.26
N PRO A 151 -11.56 0.78 4.57
CA PRO A 151 -10.55 1.56 3.90
C PRO A 151 -9.16 1.01 4.23
N THR A 152 -8.28 0.95 3.24
CA THR A 152 -6.85 0.61 3.40
C THR A 152 -5.97 1.85 3.30
N MET A 153 -6.59 3.03 3.15
CA MET A 153 -5.92 4.31 3.22
C MET A 153 -6.78 5.34 3.96
N ALA A 154 -6.14 6.22 4.71
CA ALA A 154 -6.81 7.37 5.34
C ALA A 154 -6.12 8.66 4.89
N VAL A 155 -6.90 9.58 4.32
CA VAL A 155 -6.42 10.89 3.85
C VAL A 155 -6.93 11.98 4.79
N THR A 156 -6.01 12.69 5.44
CA THR A 156 -6.29 13.73 6.43
C THR A 156 -5.51 15.01 6.13
N ARG A 157 -5.97 16.15 6.65
CA ARG A 157 -5.19 17.38 6.67
C ARG A 157 -4.45 17.47 8.01
N ALA A 158 -3.18 17.84 7.97
CA ALA A 158 -2.37 17.99 9.16
C ALA A 158 -1.53 19.28 9.10
N ARG A 159 -1.02 19.69 10.28
CA ARG A 159 0.01 20.71 10.41
C ARG A 159 1.22 20.06 11.05
N ILE A 160 2.37 20.22 10.41
CA ILE A 160 3.64 19.73 10.94
C ILE A 160 4.45 20.93 11.42
N ASN A 161 4.82 20.90 12.69
CA ASN A 161 5.83 21.79 13.23
C ASN A 161 7.20 21.11 13.10
N MET A 162 8.15 21.76 12.43
CA MET A 162 9.50 21.26 12.23
C MET A 162 10.52 22.33 12.68
N PRO A 163 11.39 22.04 13.65
CA PRO A 163 12.40 22.99 14.12
C PRO A 163 13.26 23.58 13.00
N GLU A 164 13.57 22.78 11.97
CA GLU A 164 14.37 23.17 10.81
C GLU A 164 13.67 24.24 9.96
N ILE A 165 12.34 24.15 9.84
CA ILE A 165 11.52 25.14 9.13
C ILE A 165 11.44 26.43 9.94
N VAL A 166 11.23 26.34 11.26
CA VAL A 166 11.23 27.51 12.16
C VAL A 166 12.57 28.25 12.06
N GLN A 167 13.69 27.53 12.08
CA GLN A 167 15.03 28.11 11.91
C GLN A 167 15.23 28.72 10.51
N ALA A 168 14.72 28.07 9.46
CA ALA A 168 14.82 28.59 8.10
C ALA A 168 14.04 29.89 7.90
N VAL A 169 12.85 30.00 8.51
CA VAL A 169 12.05 31.23 8.51
C VAL A 169 12.77 32.34 9.29
N ARG A 170 13.27 32.04 10.49
CA ARG A 170 14.06 33.01 11.29
C ARG A 170 15.31 33.51 10.57
N ALA A 171 15.97 32.65 9.80
CA ALA A 171 17.13 32.99 9.00
C ALA A 171 16.80 33.68 7.66
N GLY A 172 15.51 33.93 7.36
CA GLY A 172 15.07 34.55 6.11
C GLY A 172 15.22 33.65 4.87
N ARG A 173 15.54 32.37 5.03
CA ARG A 173 15.69 31.40 3.93
C ARG A 173 14.34 30.93 3.38
N LEU A 174 13.30 30.98 4.20
CA LEU A 174 11.91 30.70 3.83
C LEU A 174 11.02 31.86 4.27
N GLN A 175 10.00 32.13 3.47
CA GLN A 175 8.99 33.15 3.77
C GLN A 175 7.62 32.46 3.85
N PRO A 176 6.83 32.67 4.92
CA PRO A 176 5.46 32.22 4.98
C PRO A 176 4.66 32.70 3.77
N ASP A 177 3.92 31.78 3.15
CA ASP A 177 3.06 32.05 1.99
C ASP A 177 1.57 32.06 2.38
N GLY A 178 1.26 31.74 3.64
CA GLY A 178 -0.10 31.63 4.17
C GLY A 178 -0.90 30.42 3.65
N ALA A 179 -0.35 29.68 2.67
CA ALA A 179 -0.99 28.55 2.00
C ALA A 179 -0.40 27.22 2.48
N VAL A 180 0.90 27.01 2.24
CA VAL A 180 1.66 25.82 2.66
C VAL A 180 2.41 26.11 3.96
N LEU A 181 3.09 27.25 4.05
CA LEU A 181 3.84 27.68 5.22
C LEU A 181 3.08 28.82 5.91
N THR A 182 2.64 28.58 7.14
CA THR A 182 1.90 29.57 7.93
C THR A 182 2.83 30.58 8.59
N ASP A 183 2.29 31.72 9.03
CA ASP A 183 3.04 32.74 9.78
C ASP A 183 3.61 32.21 11.11
N ALA A 184 2.97 31.17 11.67
CA ALA A 184 3.45 30.46 12.85
C ALA A 184 4.60 29.47 12.55
N SER A 185 5.10 29.43 11.31
CA SER A 185 6.11 28.47 10.82
C SER A 185 5.66 27.00 10.83
N ASP A 186 4.36 26.74 10.95
CA ASP A 186 3.78 25.41 10.72
C ASP A 186 3.59 25.16 9.23
N VAL A 187 3.83 23.92 8.81
CA VAL A 187 3.62 23.47 7.44
C VAL A 187 2.31 22.71 7.31
N ARG A 188 1.40 23.19 6.47
CA ARG A 188 0.16 22.49 6.12
C ARG A 188 0.44 21.39 5.12
N VAL A 189 -0.09 20.21 5.40
CA VAL A 189 0.10 19.03 4.57
C VAL A 189 -1.19 18.23 4.45
N THR A 190 -1.30 17.48 3.36
CA THR A 190 -2.22 16.34 3.28
C THR A 190 -1.42 15.09 3.65
N LYS A 191 -1.84 14.42 4.74
CA LYS A 191 -1.25 13.16 5.20
C LYS A 191 -2.11 12.00 4.70
N ILE A 192 -1.45 11.01 4.09
CA ILE A 192 -2.06 9.77 3.64
C ILE A 192 -1.42 8.63 4.43
N ALA A 193 -2.17 7.98 5.31
CA ALA A 193 -1.76 6.71 5.92
C ALA A 193 -2.20 5.56 5.01
N ILE A 194 -1.31 4.60 4.73
CA ILE A 194 -1.51 3.55 3.74
C ILE A 194 -1.17 2.20 4.39
N GLU A 195 -2.14 1.29 4.36
CA GLU A 195 -1.96 -0.12 4.68
C GLU A 195 -1.47 -0.88 3.43
N PRO A 196 -0.51 -1.82 3.57
CA PRO A 196 -0.05 -2.63 2.44
C PRO A 196 -1.15 -3.56 1.92
N VAL A 197 -1.36 -3.54 0.62
CA VAL A 197 -2.24 -4.48 -0.10
C VAL A 197 -1.48 -5.01 -1.29
N TRP A 198 -1.03 -6.25 -1.21
CA TRP A 198 -0.14 -6.84 -2.19
C TRP A 198 -0.92 -7.63 -3.24
N PHE A 199 -0.68 -7.32 -4.50
CA PHE A 199 -1.04 -8.18 -5.62
C PHE A 199 0.09 -9.17 -5.86
N LEU A 200 -0.08 -10.41 -5.40
CA LEU A 200 0.95 -11.44 -5.35
C LEU A 200 1.61 -11.71 -6.71
N PRO A 201 0.88 -11.78 -7.84
CA PRO A 201 1.51 -11.91 -9.17
C PRO A 201 2.41 -10.72 -9.53
N GLY A 202 2.00 -9.50 -9.15
CA GLY A 202 2.77 -8.28 -9.36
C GLY A 202 4.04 -8.25 -8.51
N VAL A 203 3.93 -8.59 -7.22
CA VAL A 203 5.07 -8.66 -6.30
C VAL A 203 6.08 -9.72 -6.76
N ALA A 204 5.63 -10.93 -7.11
CA ALA A 204 6.50 -12.00 -7.58
C ALA A 204 7.33 -11.57 -8.81
N ARG A 205 6.68 -10.86 -9.75
CA ARG A 205 7.33 -10.30 -10.93
C ARG A 205 8.41 -9.27 -10.58
N ARG A 206 8.21 -8.43 -9.55
CA ARG A 206 9.22 -7.46 -9.09
C ARG A 206 10.46 -8.15 -8.50
N PHE A 207 10.29 -9.33 -7.90
CA PHE A 207 11.38 -10.16 -7.39
C PHE A 207 11.98 -11.12 -8.44
N GLY A 208 11.40 -11.21 -9.64
CA GLY A 208 11.87 -12.12 -10.69
C GLY A 208 11.63 -13.61 -10.37
N ILE A 209 10.61 -13.93 -9.56
CA ILE A 209 10.28 -15.30 -9.15
C ILE A 209 8.84 -15.67 -9.54
N SER A 210 8.50 -16.96 -9.49
CA SER A 210 7.13 -17.40 -9.70
C SER A 210 6.22 -17.01 -8.53
N THR A 211 4.93 -16.80 -8.80
CA THR A 211 3.94 -16.54 -7.74
C THR A 211 3.82 -17.70 -6.77
N THR A 212 3.97 -18.94 -7.25
CA THR A 212 4.00 -20.15 -6.42
C THR A 212 5.18 -20.14 -5.45
N ASP A 213 6.38 -19.81 -5.93
CA ASP A 213 7.58 -19.75 -5.08
C ASP A 213 7.47 -18.63 -4.05
N LEU A 214 7.01 -17.44 -4.46
CA LEU A 214 6.75 -16.33 -3.53
C LEU A 214 5.83 -16.77 -2.40
N ARG A 215 4.67 -17.37 -2.74
CA ARG A 215 3.66 -17.79 -1.76
C ARG A 215 4.17 -18.87 -0.84
N ARG A 216 4.88 -19.87 -1.37
CA ARG A 216 5.49 -20.94 -0.59
C ARG A 216 6.52 -20.39 0.39
N CYS A 217 7.44 -19.54 -0.08
CA CYS A 217 8.45 -18.93 0.78
C CYS A 217 7.81 -18.05 1.86
N LEU A 218 6.81 -17.23 1.52
CA LEU A 218 6.07 -16.44 2.51
C LEU A 218 5.42 -17.35 3.57
N PHE A 219 4.78 -18.45 3.18
CA PHE A 219 4.18 -19.40 4.12
C PHE A 219 5.23 -20.05 5.03
N GLU A 220 6.28 -20.63 4.46
CA GLU A 220 7.30 -21.37 5.21
C GLU A 220 8.12 -20.45 6.14
N GLN A 221 8.51 -19.27 5.66
CA GLN A 221 9.34 -18.32 6.43
C GLN A 221 8.55 -17.51 7.47
N THR A 222 7.22 -17.52 7.41
CA THR A 222 6.35 -16.94 8.46
C THR A 222 5.86 -17.99 9.45
N GLY A 223 6.47 -19.19 9.49
CA GLY A 223 6.08 -20.25 10.41
C GLY A 223 4.69 -20.82 10.13
N GLY A 224 4.21 -20.71 8.89
CA GLY A 224 2.88 -21.19 8.48
C GLY A 224 1.72 -20.26 8.85
N MET A 225 2.00 -18.98 9.14
CA MET A 225 1.01 -18.00 9.63
C MET A 225 -0.22 -17.85 8.71
N PHE A 226 -0.06 -17.97 7.39
CA PHE A 226 -1.14 -17.82 6.41
C PHE A 226 -1.26 -19.05 5.48
N PRO A 227 -1.97 -20.12 5.90
CA PRO A 227 -2.16 -21.33 5.10
C PRO A 227 -2.77 -21.08 3.71
N GLU A 228 -3.53 -20.00 3.54
CA GLU A 228 -4.16 -19.59 2.28
C GLU A 228 -3.15 -19.25 1.18
N LEU A 229 -1.93 -18.86 1.55
CA LEU A 229 -0.85 -18.68 0.57
C LEU A 229 -0.62 -19.96 -0.23
N VAL A 230 -0.83 -21.14 0.37
CA VAL A 230 -0.68 -22.45 -0.28
C VAL A 230 -2.04 -23.04 -0.69
N THR A 231 -3.05 -22.92 0.17
CA THR A 231 -4.33 -23.64 0.01
C THR A 231 -5.38 -22.92 -0.84
N ARG A 232 -5.20 -21.62 -1.10
CA ARG A 232 -6.14 -20.77 -1.86
C ARG A 232 -5.43 -20.07 -3.01
N PRO A 233 -4.99 -20.82 -4.05
CA PRO A 233 -4.31 -20.24 -5.22
C PRO A 233 -5.22 -19.30 -6.02
N ASP A 234 -6.53 -19.35 -5.80
CA ASP A 234 -7.54 -18.44 -6.36
C ASP A 234 -7.50 -17.03 -5.76
N LEU A 235 -6.85 -16.83 -4.61
CA LEU A 235 -6.71 -15.51 -3.98
C LEU A 235 -5.38 -14.87 -4.39
N ASP A 236 -5.41 -13.83 -5.23
CA ASP A 236 -4.22 -13.13 -5.70
C ASP A 236 -3.80 -11.93 -4.85
N VAL A 237 -4.61 -11.54 -3.87
CA VAL A 237 -4.36 -10.38 -3.01
C VAL A 237 -4.03 -10.81 -1.58
N PHE A 238 -3.05 -10.16 -0.97
CA PHE A 238 -2.59 -10.40 0.39
C PHE A 238 -2.43 -9.08 1.16
N LEU A 239 -2.96 -9.01 2.38
CA LEU A 239 -2.71 -7.93 3.33
C LEU A 239 -1.69 -8.42 4.35
N PRO A 240 -0.38 -8.19 4.13
CA PRO A 240 0.65 -8.63 5.06
C PRO A 240 0.56 -7.87 6.39
N PRO A 241 0.78 -8.53 7.53
CA PRO A 241 0.79 -7.89 8.84
C PRO A 241 2.13 -7.20 9.10
N ILE A 242 2.48 -6.23 8.25
CA ILE A 242 3.70 -5.42 8.34
C ILE A 242 3.32 -3.95 8.52
N GLY A 243 4.30 -3.15 8.94
CA GLY A 243 4.11 -1.71 9.10
C GLY A 243 3.61 -1.05 7.82
N GLY A 244 2.72 -0.08 7.97
CA GLY A 244 2.21 0.73 6.88
C GLY A 244 3.21 1.79 6.40
N MET A 245 2.74 2.69 5.56
CA MET A 245 3.48 3.89 5.17
C MET A 245 2.61 5.14 5.29
N SER A 246 3.25 6.27 5.54
CA SER A 246 2.64 7.60 5.51
C SER A 246 3.26 8.44 4.42
N VAL A 247 2.42 9.11 3.62
CA VAL A 247 2.83 10.11 2.64
C VAL A 247 2.35 11.47 3.09
N TYR A 248 3.25 12.45 3.10
CA TYR A 248 2.93 13.85 3.33
C TYR A 248 3.06 14.60 2.00
N LEU A 249 1.96 15.19 1.54
CA LEU A 249 1.92 16.04 0.36
C LEU A 249 1.93 17.51 0.79
N PHE A 250 2.82 18.29 0.19
CA PHE A 250 2.96 19.72 0.42
C PHE A 250 2.48 20.46 -0.83
N GLY A 251 1.46 21.30 -0.67
CA GLY A 251 0.76 21.95 -1.77
C GLY A 251 -0.64 21.38 -1.97
N ASP A 252 -1.19 21.57 -3.16
CA ASP A 252 -2.57 21.21 -3.52
C ASP A 252 -2.61 19.83 -4.20
N PRO A 253 -3.14 18.77 -3.54
CA PRO A 253 -3.21 17.43 -4.12
C PRO A 253 -4.08 17.32 -5.38
N ALA A 254 -5.02 18.24 -5.62
CA ALA A 254 -5.84 18.25 -6.83
C ALA A 254 -5.05 18.53 -8.12
N LYS A 255 -3.80 18.97 -7.97
CA LYS A 255 -2.85 19.21 -9.05
C LYS A 255 -1.95 18.00 -9.36
N LEU A 256 -2.06 16.90 -8.61
CA LEU A 256 -1.32 15.67 -8.91
C LEU A 256 -1.59 15.22 -10.35
N GLY A 257 -0.53 14.80 -11.05
CA GLY A 257 -0.59 14.38 -12.46
C GLY A 257 -0.50 15.53 -13.48
N ARG A 258 -0.46 16.80 -13.04
CA ARG A 258 -0.29 17.96 -13.93
C ARG A 258 1.18 18.37 -14.01
N ALA A 259 1.78 18.22 -15.19
CA ALA A 259 3.23 18.40 -15.42
C ALA A 259 3.72 19.84 -15.17
N GLU A 260 2.84 20.82 -15.31
CA GLU A 260 3.09 22.25 -15.08
C GLU A 260 3.09 22.63 -13.59
N THR A 261 2.71 21.71 -12.70
CA THR A 261 2.61 21.97 -11.26
C THR A 261 3.69 21.21 -10.50
N ARG A 262 4.09 21.75 -9.34
CA ARG A 262 5.04 21.09 -8.44
C ARG A 262 4.35 20.82 -7.11
N ILE A 263 4.36 19.56 -6.71
CA ILE A 263 3.91 19.10 -5.39
C ILE A 263 5.11 18.40 -4.78
N ALA A 264 5.53 18.83 -3.60
CA ALA A 264 6.54 18.09 -2.86
C ALA A 264 5.86 16.95 -2.11
N CYS A 265 6.51 15.79 -2.04
CA CYS A 265 6.04 14.67 -1.26
C CYS A 265 7.17 14.15 -0.36
N ARG A 266 6.80 13.69 0.82
CA ARG A 266 7.68 12.93 1.73
C ARG A 266 7.00 11.63 2.05
N VAL A 267 7.67 10.53 1.74
CA VAL A 267 7.26 9.19 2.15
C VAL A 267 7.99 8.85 3.45
N HIS A 268 7.28 8.21 4.37
CA HIS A 268 7.81 7.75 5.64
C HIS A 268 7.17 6.40 5.98
N ASP A 269 7.98 5.39 6.24
CA ASP A 269 7.47 4.10 6.70
C ASP A 269 7.02 4.21 8.16
N GLU A 270 6.09 3.35 8.59
CA GLU A 270 5.70 3.25 9.98
C GLU A 270 6.93 2.87 10.83
N CYS A 271 7.28 3.74 11.79
CA CYS A 271 8.25 3.40 12.83
C CYS A 271 7.57 2.42 13.80
N ASN A 272 7.86 1.13 13.65
CA ASN A 272 7.57 0.12 14.68
C ASN A 272 8.73 0.00 15.67
#